data_AF-A0A946RFC2-F1
#
_entry.id   AF-A0A946RFC2-F1
#
_cell.length_a   1.000
_cell.length_b   1.000
_cell.length_c   1.000
_cell.angle_alpha   90.00
_cell.angle_beta   90.00
_cell.angle_gamma   90.00
#
_symmetry.space_group_name_H-M   'P 1'
#
loop_
_entity.id
_entity.type
_entity.pdbx_description
1 polymer ?
#
loop_
_entity_poly.entity_id
_entity_poly.type
_entity_poly.pdbx_seq_one_letter_code
_entity_poly.pdbx_strand_id
1 'polypeptide(L)'
;MKYLLLTLLVLSVNSYSATNEPHPVIDSNYITKYSYNLSSMELNELKKTKLNLQNYLDENKSSVIKSKDEIDKKLLAALLKYDDVRIQITIVIDEIIEEYKVSAEIKGTLLSFKDTFKNIIKDNRYLVKNLRDYKAYDFRLGSAYLAMMSAFHETEDSRKFYSRLVKDKKNPSTSIGSYNKKLKLSQVNVNLVKKEMENFAEISDIKNILKKIDKEISSRN
;
A
#
# COMPACT_ATOMS: atom_id res chain seq x y z
N MET A 1 14.44 -13.20 -28.17
CA MET A 1 14.56 -13.22 -26.69
C MET A 1 13.35 -12.46 -26.14
N LYS A 2 12.25 -13.13 -25.80
CA LYS A 2 11.89 -13.52 -24.42
C LYS A 2 12.18 -12.39 -23.43
N TYR A 3 11.15 -11.66 -22.97
CA TYR A 3 10.71 -11.58 -21.56
C TYR A 3 9.56 -10.56 -21.37
N LEU A 4 8.47 -11.07 -20.78
CA LEU A 4 7.45 -10.37 -19.98
C LEU A 4 6.66 -9.20 -20.57
N LEU A 5 5.75 -9.54 -21.49
CA LEU A 5 4.52 -8.80 -21.74
C LEU A 5 3.38 -9.82 -21.57
N LEU A 6 2.79 -9.88 -20.37
CA LEU A 6 1.46 -10.40 -20.01
C LEU A 6 1.49 -10.82 -18.53
N THR A 7 1.09 -9.93 -17.64
CA THR A 7 0.39 -10.27 -16.39
C THR A 7 -0.11 -8.96 -15.80
N LEU A 8 -1.25 -8.49 -16.32
CA LEU A 8 -2.30 -7.67 -15.68
C LEU A 8 -3.24 -7.15 -16.78
N LEU A 9 -3.77 -8.10 -17.56
CA LEU A 9 -4.95 -7.91 -18.39
C LEU A 9 -6.10 -8.64 -17.69
N VAL A 10 -6.75 -7.94 -16.76
CA VAL A 10 -8.15 -8.22 -16.41
C VAL A 10 -8.85 -6.87 -16.34
N LEU A 11 -9.03 -6.25 -17.51
CA LEU A 11 -10.10 -5.28 -17.71
C LEU A 11 -11.35 -6.07 -18.07
N SER A 12 -12.28 -6.21 -17.14
CA SER A 12 -13.67 -6.44 -17.46
C SER A 12 -14.47 -5.19 -17.13
N VAL A 13 -15.14 -4.70 -18.18
CA VAL A 13 -16.05 -3.56 -18.21
C VAL A 13 -17.32 -3.83 -17.40
N ASN A 14 -17.81 -2.75 -16.77
CA ASN A 14 -19.14 -2.52 -16.18
C ASN A 14 -19.56 -3.37 -14.98
N SER A 15 -19.47 -2.78 -13.79
CA SER A 15 -20.59 -2.64 -12.82
C SER A 15 -20.08 -1.98 -11.55
N TYR A 16 -20.96 -1.28 -10.83
CA TYR A 16 -20.72 -0.85 -9.44
C TYR A 16 -20.11 -2.01 -8.63
N SER A 17 -18.81 -1.97 -8.41
CA SER A 17 -18.08 -3.01 -7.71
C SER A 17 -17.15 -2.31 -6.74
N ALA A 18 -17.45 -2.47 -5.44
CA ALA A 18 -16.46 -2.25 -4.40
C ALA A 18 -15.24 -3.09 -4.81
N THR A 19 -14.15 -2.41 -5.18
CA THR A 19 -12.92 -3.01 -5.69
C THR A 19 -12.39 -4.02 -4.67
N ASN A 20 -12.67 -5.30 -4.91
CA ASN A 20 -12.20 -6.44 -4.11
C ASN A 20 -10.75 -6.84 -4.44
N GLU A 21 -10.08 -6.16 -5.38
CA GLU A 21 -8.65 -6.39 -5.64
C GLU A 21 -7.81 -6.07 -4.41
N PRO A 22 -6.81 -6.88 -4.04
CA PRO A 22 -6.03 -6.67 -2.83
C PRO A 22 -5.18 -5.39 -2.94
N HIS A 23 -5.34 -4.48 -1.98
CA HIS A 23 -4.52 -3.28 -1.86
C HIS A 23 -3.20 -3.65 -1.16
N PRO A 24 -2.03 -3.33 -1.74
CA PRO A 24 -0.74 -3.90 -1.34
C PRO A 24 -0.29 -3.52 0.08
N VAL A 25 -0.88 -2.48 0.67
CA VAL A 25 -0.61 -2.03 2.04
C VAL A 25 -1.73 -2.42 3.01
N ILE A 26 -2.98 -2.51 2.55
CA ILE A 26 -4.14 -2.72 3.43
C ILE A 26 -4.42 -4.21 3.57
N ASP A 27 -4.34 -4.93 2.44
CA ASP A 27 -4.62 -6.37 2.35
C ASP A 27 -3.34 -7.20 2.31
N SER A 28 -2.18 -6.62 2.69
CA SER A 28 -0.98 -7.42 2.87
C SER A 28 -1.18 -8.35 4.06
N ASN A 29 -1.39 -9.62 3.77
CA ASN A 29 -1.67 -10.62 4.78
C ASN A 29 -0.39 -10.97 5.54
N TYR A 30 -0.43 -10.80 6.86
CA TYR A 30 0.45 -11.56 7.73
C TYR A 30 0.23 -13.04 7.48
N ILE A 31 1.28 -13.76 7.10
CA ILE A 31 1.26 -15.21 6.96
C ILE A 31 1.71 -15.80 8.30
N THR A 32 0.85 -16.62 8.91
CA THR A 32 1.19 -17.29 10.17
C THR A 32 2.50 -18.07 10.02
N LYS A 33 3.41 -17.87 10.98
CA LYS A 33 4.66 -18.63 11.08
C LYS A 33 4.51 -19.88 11.95
N TYR A 34 3.35 -20.08 12.56
CA TYR A 34 3.13 -21.02 13.64
C TYR A 34 2.12 -22.11 13.23
N SER A 35 2.53 -22.98 12.32
CA SER A 35 1.74 -24.13 11.88
C SER A 35 2.11 -25.37 12.69
N TYR A 36 1.34 -25.67 13.73
CA TYR A 36 1.55 -26.86 14.57
C TYR A 36 0.41 -27.86 14.40
N ASN A 37 0.73 -29.15 14.24
CA ASN A 37 -0.24 -30.23 14.39
C ASN A 37 -0.36 -30.59 15.88
N LEU A 38 -1.11 -29.78 16.62
CA LEU A 38 -1.21 -29.88 18.08
C LEU A 38 -1.75 -31.24 18.55
N SER A 39 -2.69 -31.84 17.80
CA SER A 39 -3.29 -33.13 18.11
C SER A 39 -2.31 -34.31 18.07
N SER A 40 -1.24 -34.21 17.28
CA SER A 40 -0.25 -35.29 17.15
C SER A 40 1.04 -35.04 17.95
N MET A 41 1.20 -33.86 18.55
CA MET A 41 2.40 -33.53 19.35
C MET A 41 2.40 -34.28 20.67
N GLU A 42 3.57 -34.66 21.17
CA GLU A 42 3.70 -35.25 22.51
C GLU A 42 3.44 -34.21 23.62
N LEU A 43 2.98 -34.65 24.80
CA LEU A 43 2.59 -33.73 25.88
C LEU A 43 3.76 -32.82 26.33
N ASN A 44 4.97 -33.36 26.38
CA ASN A 44 6.17 -32.59 26.72
C ASN A 44 6.54 -31.57 25.64
N GLU A 45 6.31 -31.89 24.37
CA GLU A 45 6.52 -30.96 23.24
C GLU A 45 5.49 -29.83 23.25
N LEU A 46 4.22 -30.13 23.58
CA LEU A 46 3.18 -29.12 23.78
C LEU A 46 3.57 -28.13 24.90
N LYS A 47 4.05 -28.63 26.05
CA LYS A 47 4.51 -27.79 27.16
C LYS A 47 5.72 -26.93 26.78
N LYS A 48 6.69 -27.49 26.05
CA LYS A 48 7.86 -26.74 25.55
C LYS A 48 7.47 -25.66 24.56
N THR A 49 6.59 -25.98 23.61
CA THR A 49 6.07 -25.02 22.62
C THR A 49 5.32 -23.88 23.31
N LYS A 50 4.47 -24.20 24.29
CA LYS A 50 3.78 -23.20 25.13
C LYS A 50 4.77 -22.25 25.78
N LEU A 51 5.81 -22.77 26.45
CA LEU A 51 6.82 -21.95 27.12
C LEU A 51 7.56 -21.02 26.15
N ASN A 52 7.99 -21.53 25.00
CA ASN A 52 8.69 -20.72 24.00
C ASN A 52 7.81 -19.57 23.46
N LEU A 53 6.53 -19.84 23.19
CA LEU A 53 5.58 -18.83 22.73
C LEU A 53 5.25 -17.80 23.81
N GLN A 54 5.17 -18.22 25.07
CA GLN A 54 5.00 -17.32 26.21
C GLN A 54 6.23 -16.41 26.39
N ASN A 55 7.44 -16.96 26.32
CA ASN A 55 8.68 -16.18 26.38
C ASN A 55 8.73 -15.15 25.25
N TYR A 56 8.37 -15.54 24.03
CA TYR A 56 8.27 -14.60 22.91
C TYR A 56 7.29 -13.47 23.19
N LEU A 57 6.09 -13.77 23.71
CA LEU A 57 5.12 -12.72 24.07
C LEU A 57 5.66 -11.81 25.18
N ASP A 58 6.37 -12.37 26.15
CA ASP A 58 6.94 -11.64 27.28
C ASP A 58 8.05 -10.68 26.84
N GLU A 59 8.92 -11.12 25.94
CA GLU A 59 9.96 -10.29 25.30
C GLU A 59 9.36 -9.19 24.41
N ASN A 60 8.18 -9.45 23.83
CA ASN A 60 7.47 -8.54 22.92
C ASN A 60 6.29 -7.80 23.57
N LYS A 61 6.24 -7.71 24.91
CA LYS A 61 5.18 -7.04 25.71
C LYS A 61 4.94 -5.56 25.39
N SER A 62 5.72 -4.96 24.49
CA SER A 62 5.73 -3.52 24.21
C SER A 62 4.80 -3.04 23.09
N SER A 63 3.98 -3.89 22.47
CA SER A 63 3.04 -3.37 21.45
C SER A 63 1.94 -2.53 22.12
N VAL A 64 2.11 -1.21 22.12
CA VAL A 64 1.19 -0.18 22.66
C VAL A 64 -0.23 -0.28 22.07
N ILE A 65 -0.39 -0.94 20.93
CA ILE A 65 -1.64 -1.07 20.17
C ILE A 65 -2.54 -2.12 20.82
N LYS A 66 -3.75 -1.73 21.20
CA LYS A 66 -4.67 -2.54 21.99
C LYS A 66 -5.73 -3.27 21.15
N SER A 67 -5.97 -2.85 19.91
CA SER A 67 -7.01 -3.43 19.06
C SER A 67 -6.74 -3.30 17.55
N LYS A 68 -7.48 -4.10 16.76
CA LYS A 68 -7.50 -4.01 15.29
C LYS A 68 -7.97 -2.63 14.80
N ASP A 69 -8.97 -2.07 15.48
CA ASP A 69 -9.51 -0.76 15.10
C ASP A 69 -8.51 0.38 15.33
N GLU A 70 -7.71 0.31 16.40
CA GLU A 70 -6.65 1.29 16.66
C GLU A 70 -5.57 1.26 15.58
N ILE A 71 -5.13 0.07 15.19
CA ILE A 71 -4.10 -0.06 14.16
C ILE A 71 -4.63 0.34 12.77
N ASP A 72 -5.90 0.06 12.48
CA ASP A 72 -6.53 0.46 11.22
C ASP A 72 -6.69 1.97 11.11
N LYS A 73 -7.08 2.64 12.21
CA LYS A 73 -7.10 4.11 12.29
C LYS A 73 -5.71 4.70 12.12
N LYS A 74 -4.68 4.09 12.72
CA LYS A 74 -3.28 4.53 12.58
C LYS A 74 -2.81 4.39 11.13
N LEU A 75 -3.13 3.27 10.46
CA LEU A 75 -2.80 3.07 9.05
C LEU A 75 -3.51 4.09 8.17
N LEU A 76 -4.82 4.31 8.38
CA LEU A 76 -5.58 5.29 7.63
C LEU A 76 -4.98 6.69 7.74
N ALA A 77 -4.63 7.12 8.96
CA ALA A 77 -4.00 8.41 9.18
C ALA A 77 -2.64 8.54 8.46
N ALA A 78 -1.82 7.48 8.46
CA ALA A 78 -0.56 7.46 7.73
C ALA A 78 -0.76 7.52 6.21
N LEU A 79 -1.74 6.79 5.69
CA LEU A 79 -2.11 6.78 4.28
C LEU A 79 -2.63 8.15 3.80
N LEU A 80 -3.49 8.82 4.58
CA LEU A 80 -3.98 10.16 4.25
C LEU A 80 -2.85 11.20 4.21
N LYS A 81 -1.89 11.12 5.14
CA LYS A 81 -0.67 11.96 5.13
C LYS A 81 0.23 11.69 3.93
N TYR A 82 0.37 10.43 3.54
CA TYR A 82 1.05 10.06 2.30
C TYR A 82 0.33 10.65 1.09
N ASP A 83 -1.00 10.59 1.10
CA ASP A 83 -1.82 11.13 0.02
C ASP A 83 -1.79 12.65 -0.05
N ASP A 84 -1.61 13.38 1.06
CA ASP A 84 -1.40 14.85 1.05
C ASP A 84 -0.19 15.24 0.18
N VAL A 85 0.81 14.36 0.10
CA VAL A 85 1.94 14.53 -0.84
C VAL A 85 1.50 14.15 -2.25
N ARG A 86 0.83 13.01 -2.44
CA ARG A 86 0.43 12.54 -3.79
C ARG A 86 -0.41 13.54 -4.56
N ILE A 87 -1.34 14.20 -3.90
CA ILE A 87 -2.24 15.17 -4.57
C ILE A 87 -1.50 16.41 -5.10
N GLN A 88 -0.26 16.65 -4.65
CA GLN A 88 0.60 17.71 -5.19
C GLN A 88 0.98 17.46 -6.66
N ILE A 89 0.71 16.28 -7.22
CA ILE A 89 0.88 16.04 -8.66
C ILE A 89 0.17 17.10 -9.53
N THR A 90 -0.95 17.63 -9.05
CA THR A 90 -1.69 18.69 -9.74
C THR A 90 -0.88 19.98 -9.91
N ILE A 91 0.02 20.27 -8.97
CA ILE A 91 0.96 21.41 -9.01
C ILE A 91 2.20 21.02 -9.81
N VAL A 92 2.75 19.83 -9.56
CA VAL A 92 3.96 19.33 -10.21
C VAL A 92 3.79 19.21 -11.73
N ILE A 93 2.57 18.98 -12.22
CA ILE A 93 2.29 19.01 -13.67
C ILE A 93 2.59 20.38 -14.28
N ASP A 94 2.25 21.49 -13.63
CA ASP A 94 2.58 22.83 -14.13
C ASP A 94 4.10 23.03 -14.17
N GLU A 95 4.78 22.66 -13.08
CA GLU A 95 6.24 22.72 -12.99
C GLU A 95 6.91 21.89 -14.09
N ILE A 96 6.38 20.70 -14.41
CA ILE A 96 6.88 19.85 -15.50
C ILE A 96 6.69 20.54 -16.85
N ILE A 97 5.53 21.14 -17.11
CA ILE A 97 5.27 21.83 -18.39
C ILE A 97 6.30 22.95 -18.61
N GLU A 98 6.58 23.73 -17.57
CA GLU A 98 7.53 24.85 -17.60
C GLU A 98 8.99 24.39 -17.68
N GLU A 99 9.40 23.48 -16.79
CA GLU A 99 10.78 22.99 -16.68
C GLU A 99 11.24 22.25 -17.95
N TYR A 100 10.35 21.44 -18.53
CA TYR A 100 10.68 20.59 -19.68
C TYR A 100 10.40 21.25 -21.03
N LYS A 101 9.73 22.42 -21.06
CA LYS A 101 9.35 23.14 -22.29
C LYS A 101 8.68 22.20 -23.30
N VAL A 102 7.67 21.49 -22.83
CA VAL A 102 7.01 20.42 -23.60
C VAL A 102 6.26 20.95 -24.83
N SER A 103 6.02 20.09 -25.82
CA SER A 103 5.22 20.43 -26.99
C SER A 103 3.76 20.73 -26.63
N ALA A 104 3.03 21.38 -27.53
CA ALA A 104 1.61 21.70 -27.32
C ALA A 104 0.76 20.43 -27.08
N GLU A 105 1.06 19.34 -27.77
CA GLU A 105 0.39 18.05 -27.61
C GLU A 105 0.64 17.46 -26.21
N ILE A 106 1.91 17.35 -25.78
CA ILE A 106 2.27 16.84 -24.45
C ILE A 106 1.67 17.73 -23.35
N LYS A 107 1.69 19.05 -23.54
CA LYS A 107 1.05 20.02 -22.64
C LYS A 107 -0.45 19.75 -22.52
N GLY A 108 -1.14 19.51 -23.64
CA GLY A 108 -2.56 19.17 -23.67
C GLY A 108 -2.86 17.92 -22.85
N THR A 109 -2.09 16.85 -23.05
CA THR A 109 -2.22 15.61 -22.29
C THR A 109 -2.00 15.83 -20.79
N LEU A 110 -0.92 16.53 -20.41
CA LEU A 110 -0.61 16.85 -19.02
C LEU A 110 -1.72 17.64 -18.34
N LEU A 111 -2.25 18.68 -18.98
CA LEU A 111 -3.34 19.50 -18.43
C LEU A 111 -4.64 18.72 -18.29
N SER A 112 -4.97 17.84 -19.25
CA SER A 112 -6.13 16.95 -19.16
C SER A 112 -6.03 16.02 -17.94
N PHE A 113 -4.85 15.43 -17.70
CA PHE A 113 -4.64 14.59 -16.51
C PHE A 113 -4.61 15.41 -15.21
N LYS A 114 -4.10 16.65 -15.23
CA LYS A 114 -4.18 17.56 -14.08
C LYS A 114 -5.63 17.78 -13.66
N ASP A 115 -6.53 18.04 -14.61
CA ASP A 115 -7.95 18.22 -14.32
C ASP A 115 -8.61 16.91 -13.86
N THR A 116 -8.21 15.78 -14.45
CA THR A 116 -8.63 14.44 -13.99
C THR A 116 -8.26 14.20 -12.53
N PHE A 117 -7.02 14.50 -12.13
CA PHE A 117 -6.59 14.40 -10.74
C PHE A 117 -7.39 15.33 -9.83
N LYS A 118 -7.58 16.60 -10.21
CA LYS A 118 -8.38 17.57 -9.44
C LYS A 118 -9.80 17.06 -9.19
N ASN A 119 -10.46 16.53 -10.22
CA ASN A 119 -11.82 16.01 -10.11
C ASN A 119 -11.87 14.79 -9.19
N ILE A 120 -10.95 13.83 -9.36
CA ILE A 120 -10.85 12.67 -8.46
C ILE A 120 -10.67 13.13 -7.00
N ILE A 121 -9.75 14.06 -6.74
CA ILE A 121 -9.48 14.53 -5.37
C ILE A 121 -10.72 15.23 -4.79
N LYS A 122 -11.29 16.18 -5.54
CA LYS A 122 -12.46 16.97 -5.12
C LYS A 122 -13.66 16.08 -4.79
N ASP A 123 -13.94 15.09 -5.65
CA ASP A 123 -15.18 14.31 -5.55
C ASP A 123 -15.07 13.17 -4.52
N ASN A 124 -13.86 12.75 -4.16
CA ASN A 124 -13.66 11.51 -3.40
C ASN A 124 -12.92 11.68 -2.08
N ARG A 125 -11.96 12.60 -1.97
CA ARG A 125 -11.03 12.59 -0.82
C ARG A 125 -11.74 12.85 0.51
N TYR A 126 -12.72 13.74 0.55
CA TYR A 126 -13.48 14.07 1.77
C TYR A 126 -14.39 12.93 2.25
N LEU A 127 -14.70 11.97 1.37
CA LEU A 127 -15.53 10.79 1.65
C LEU A 127 -14.75 9.66 2.34
N VAL A 128 -13.42 9.73 2.39
CA VAL A 128 -12.59 8.67 2.99
C VAL A 128 -12.70 8.70 4.52
N LYS A 129 -13.38 7.71 5.12
CA LYS A 129 -13.57 7.59 6.59
C LYS A 129 -12.90 6.35 7.19
N ASN A 130 -12.64 5.33 6.39
CA ASN A 130 -12.00 4.08 6.82
C ASN A 130 -11.05 3.53 5.72
N LEU A 131 -10.35 2.42 6.01
CA LEU A 131 -9.42 1.79 5.06
C LEU A 131 -10.09 1.29 3.77
N ARG A 132 -11.36 0.85 3.83
CA ARG A 132 -12.11 0.42 2.65
C ARG A 132 -12.42 1.61 1.73
N ASP A 133 -12.81 2.75 2.30
CA ASP A 133 -13.03 3.97 1.52
C ASP A 133 -11.72 4.46 0.89
N TYR A 134 -10.63 4.43 1.67
CA TYR A 134 -9.31 4.80 1.18
C TYR A 134 -8.89 3.91 0.01
N LYS A 135 -9.11 2.60 0.08
CA LYS A 135 -8.80 1.65 -0.99
C LYS A 135 -9.52 1.98 -2.30
N ALA A 136 -10.82 2.27 -2.23
CA ALA A 136 -11.58 2.65 -3.43
C ALA A 136 -11.10 3.98 -4.03
N TYR A 137 -10.76 4.95 -3.17
CA TYR A 137 -10.19 6.23 -3.59
C TYR A 137 -8.78 6.07 -4.18
N ASP A 138 -7.90 5.31 -3.54
CA ASP A 138 -6.54 5.05 -3.99
C ASP A 138 -6.53 4.37 -5.35
N PHE A 139 -7.44 3.41 -5.58
CA PHE A 139 -7.61 2.78 -6.88
C PHE A 139 -7.89 3.82 -7.97
N ARG A 140 -8.85 4.72 -7.77
CA ARG A 140 -9.19 5.77 -8.74
C ARG A 140 -7.98 6.66 -9.04
N LEU A 141 -7.28 7.10 -7.99
CA LEU A 141 -6.10 7.95 -8.14
C LEU A 141 -4.96 7.20 -8.85
N GLY A 142 -4.73 5.93 -8.50
CA GLY A 142 -3.75 5.04 -9.13
C GLY A 142 -4.05 4.78 -10.60
N SER A 143 -5.32 4.53 -10.96
CA SER A 143 -5.74 4.38 -12.36
C SER A 143 -5.45 5.62 -13.19
N ALA A 144 -5.66 6.82 -12.64
CA ALA A 144 -5.33 8.07 -13.33
C ALA A 144 -3.81 8.23 -13.57
N TYR A 145 -2.96 7.84 -12.62
CA TYR A 145 -1.51 7.79 -12.85
C TYR A 145 -1.13 6.82 -13.96
N LEU A 146 -1.69 5.61 -13.96
CA LEU A 146 -1.41 4.60 -14.97
C LEU A 146 -1.86 5.08 -16.35
N ALA A 147 -3.08 5.62 -16.46
CA ALA A 147 -3.60 6.17 -17.70
C ALA A 147 -2.71 7.32 -18.22
N MET A 148 -2.23 8.21 -17.34
CA MET A 148 -1.32 9.29 -17.72
C MET A 148 0.00 8.74 -18.27
N MET A 149 0.58 7.73 -17.61
CA MET A 149 1.81 7.09 -18.07
C MET A 149 1.60 6.41 -19.42
N SER A 150 0.48 5.70 -19.60
CA SER A 150 0.10 5.05 -20.86
C SER A 150 -0.08 6.03 -22.01
N ALA A 151 -0.70 7.19 -21.77
CA ALA A 151 -0.89 8.21 -22.81
C ALA A 151 0.44 8.71 -23.39
N PHE A 152 1.52 8.73 -22.60
CA PHE A 152 2.84 9.11 -23.13
C PHE A 152 3.54 8.02 -23.96
N HIS A 153 2.93 6.84 -24.13
CA HIS A 153 3.45 5.80 -25.00
C HIS A 153 2.93 5.86 -26.45
N GLU A 154 2.06 6.81 -26.78
CA GLU A 154 1.36 6.89 -28.07
C GLU A 154 2.26 7.38 -29.22
N THR A 155 3.09 8.41 -29.00
CA THR A 155 3.95 8.98 -30.05
C THR A 155 5.43 8.83 -29.72
N GLU A 156 6.32 9.08 -30.69
CA GLU A 156 7.77 9.05 -30.43
C GLU A 156 8.21 10.17 -29.49
N ASP A 157 7.68 11.37 -29.69
CA ASP A 157 8.02 12.54 -28.87
C ASP A 157 7.49 12.41 -27.45
N SER A 158 6.27 11.88 -27.26
CA SER A 158 5.72 11.59 -25.94
C SER A 158 6.55 10.53 -25.20
N ARG A 159 7.02 9.49 -25.92
CA ARG A 159 7.88 8.44 -25.34
C ARG A 159 9.25 8.97 -24.92
N LYS A 160 9.86 9.86 -25.72
CA LYS A 160 11.12 10.53 -25.37
C LYS A 160 10.93 11.38 -24.12
N PHE A 161 9.86 12.17 -24.05
CA PHE A 161 9.51 12.97 -22.88
C PHE A 161 9.32 12.11 -21.63
N TYR A 162 8.51 11.04 -21.71
CA TYR A 162 8.29 10.14 -20.59
C TYR A 162 9.57 9.45 -20.12
N SER A 163 10.43 9.02 -21.05
CA SER A 163 11.73 8.43 -20.72
C SER A 163 12.62 9.42 -19.95
N ARG A 164 12.58 10.70 -20.31
CA ARG A 164 13.27 11.77 -19.59
C ARG A 164 12.70 11.97 -18.19
N LEU A 165 11.37 12.02 -18.03
CA LEU A 165 10.73 12.10 -16.71
C LEU A 165 11.12 10.92 -15.80
N VAL A 166 11.15 9.69 -16.33
CA VAL A 166 11.53 8.49 -15.58
C VAL A 166 12.99 8.57 -15.12
N LYS A 167 13.90 9.08 -15.97
CA LYS A 167 15.29 9.32 -15.60
C LYS A 167 15.39 10.38 -14.50
N ASP A 168 14.73 11.50 -14.68
CA ASP A 168 14.80 12.67 -13.79
C ASP A 168 14.09 12.46 -12.46
N LYS A 169 13.18 11.48 -12.35
CA LYS A 169 12.59 11.01 -11.09
C LYS A 169 13.64 10.65 -10.02
N LYS A 170 14.87 10.34 -10.42
CA LYS A 170 16.01 10.06 -9.53
C LYS A 170 16.80 11.31 -9.13
N ASN A 171 16.64 12.43 -9.84
CA ASN A 171 17.37 13.67 -9.62
C ASN A 171 16.53 14.67 -8.79
N PRO A 172 16.87 14.92 -7.51
CA PRO A 172 16.08 15.79 -6.64
C PRO A 172 16.10 17.27 -7.03
N SER A 173 16.93 17.69 -8.01
CA SER A 173 16.94 19.08 -8.51
C SER A 173 15.83 19.38 -9.52
N THR A 174 15.13 18.34 -10.01
CA THR A 174 14.00 18.49 -10.94
C THR A 174 12.69 18.50 -10.17
N SER A 175 11.65 19.11 -10.72
CA SER A 175 10.27 19.09 -10.18
C SER A 175 9.80 17.66 -9.89
N ILE A 176 9.86 16.77 -10.88
CA ILE A 176 9.45 15.36 -10.75
C ILE A 176 10.31 14.58 -9.73
N GLY A 177 11.62 14.85 -9.68
CA GLY A 177 12.52 14.17 -8.75
C GLY A 177 12.38 14.67 -7.30
N SER A 178 12.19 15.97 -7.11
CA SER A 178 11.86 16.57 -5.80
C SER A 178 10.54 16.02 -5.27
N TYR A 179 9.51 15.98 -6.12
CA TYR A 179 8.23 15.36 -5.80
C TYR A 179 8.37 13.89 -5.41
N ASN A 180 9.12 13.09 -6.18
CA ASN A 180 9.37 11.69 -5.88
C ASN A 180 10.14 11.49 -4.56
N LYS A 181 11.08 12.39 -4.23
CA LYS A 181 11.77 12.37 -2.94
C LYS A 181 10.78 12.57 -1.78
N LYS A 182 9.88 13.56 -1.89
CA LYS A 182 8.83 13.80 -0.88
C LYS A 182 7.91 12.59 -0.72
N LEU A 183 7.48 11.97 -1.83
CA LEU A 183 6.67 10.75 -1.81
C LEU A 183 7.36 9.61 -1.05
N LYS A 184 8.62 9.33 -1.39
CA LYS A 184 9.40 8.27 -0.73
C LYS A 184 9.55 8.51 0.78
N LEU A 185 9.82 9.75 1.18
CA LEU A 185 9.94 10.11 2.59
C LEU A 185 8.61 9.92 3.33
N SER A 186 7.49 10.32 2.74
CA SER A 186 6.17 10.16 3.36
C SER A 186 5.74 8.69 3.45
N GLN A 187 6.11 7.87 2.45
CA GLN A 187 5.85 6.42 2.44
C GLN A 187 6.54 5.67 3.60
N VAL A 188 7.65 6.20 4.15
CA VAL A 188 8.34 5.58 5.29
C VAL A 188 7.40 5.38 6.47
N ASN A 189 6.55 6.37 6.77
CA ASN A 189 5.59 6.28 7.87
C ASN A 189 4.53 5.20 7.63
N VAL A 190 4.04 5.07 6.39
CA VAL A 190 3.10 4.00 6.01
C VAL A 190 3.75 2.63 6.23
N ASN A 191 5.02 2.46 5.83
CA ASN A 191 5.75 1.21 6.00
C ASN A 191 6.01 0.88 7.49
N LEU A 192 6.29 1.88 8.32
CA LEU A 192 6.44 1.69 9.77
C LEU A 192 5.13 1.21 10.39
N VAL A 193 4.00 1.85 10.08
CA VAL A 193 2.70 1.42 10.59
C VAL A 193 2.36 0.03 10.08
N LYS A 194 2.63 -0.28 8.81
CA LYS A 194 2.46 -1.64 8.26
C LYS A 194 3.20 -2.70 9.07
N LYS A 195 4.47 -2.44 9.41
CA LYS A 195 5.27 -3.34 10.25
C LYS A 195 4.66 -3.52 11.64
N GLU A 196 4.12 -2.45 12.22
CA GLU A 196 3.39 -2.57 13.50
C GLU A 196 2.12 -3.43 13.36
N MET A 197 1.40 -3.36 12.23
CA MET A 197 0.25 -4.23 11.98
C MET A 197 0.65 -5.70 11.88
N GLU A 198 1.75 -5.99 11.19
CA GLU A 198 2.31 -7.35 11.06
C GLU A 198 2.68 -7.90 12.44
N ASN A 199 3.35 -7.10 13.28
CA ASN A 199 3.67 -7.47 14.65
C ASN A 199 2.41 -7.71 15.50
N PHE A 200 1.39 -6.85 15.37
CA PHE A 200 0.11 -7.02 16.07
C PHE A 200 -0.58 -8.33 15.66
N ALA A 201 -0.61 -8.64 14.36
CA ALA A 201 -1.16 -9.88 13.83
C ALA A 201 -0.40 -11.11 14.34
N GLU A 202 0.93 -11.06 14.36
CA GLU A 202 1.80 -12.10 14.91
C GLU A 202 1.50 -12.37 16.39
N ILE A 203 1.44 -11.33 17.21
CA ILE A 203 1.09 -11.44 18.63
C ILE A 203 -0.32 -12.04 18.81
N SER A 204 -1.28 -11.60 18.01
CA SER A 204 -2.66 -12.13 18.06
C SER A 204 -2.70 -13.61 17.70
N ASP A 205 -1.93 -14.04 16.70
CA ASP A 205 -1.86 -15.43 16.27
C ASP A 205 -1.25 -16.32 17.36
N ILE A 206 -0.12 -15.89 17.95
CA ILE A 206 0.50 -16.61 19.08
C ILE A 206 -0.46 -16.76 20.25
N LYS A 207 -1.20 -15.71 20.62
CA LYS A 207 -2.23 -15.79 21.68
C LYS A 207 -3.31 -16.81 21.36
N ASN A 208 -3.74 -16.90 20.09
CA ASN A 208 -4.73 -17.88 19.67
C ASN A 208 -4.18 -19.31 19.70
N ILE A 209 -2.91 -19.51 19.34
CA ILE A 209 -2.25 -20.81 19.38
C ILE A 209 -2.03 -21.28 20.81
N LEU A 210 -1.61 -20.38 21.72
CA LEU A 210 -1.50 -20.68 23.14
C LEU A 210 -2.82 -21.20 23.73
N LYS A 211 -3.95 -20.56 23.40
CA LYS A 211 -5.29 -21.04 23.79
C LYS A 211 -5.58 -22.45 23.28
N LYS A 212 -5.16 -22.78 22.05
CA LYS A 212 -5.33 -24.12 21.47
C LYS A 212 -4.43 -25.14 22.19
N ILE A 213 -3.18 -24.79 22.49
CA ILE A 213 -2.26 -25.65 23.26
C ILE A 213 -2.82 -25.92 24.66
N ASP A 214 -3.33 -24.90 25.35
CA ASP A 214 -3.93 -25.05 26.68
C ASP A 214 -5.12 -26.01 26.66
N LYS A 215 -5.97 -25.89 25.65
CA LYS A 215 -7.10 -26.81 25.44
C LYS A 215 -6.62 -28.25 25.21
N GLU A 216 -5.62 -28.43 24.36
CA GLU A 216 -5.06 -29.76 24.03
C GLU A 216 -4.38 -30.42 25.24
N ILE A 217 -3.60 -29.66 26.01
CA ILE A 217 -2.99 -30.15 27.25
C ILE A 217 -4.08 -30.54 28.24
N SER A 218 -5.13 -29.72 28.37
CA SER A 218 -6.23 -29.99 29.31
C SER A 218 -7.08 -31.20 28.91
N SER A 219 -7.18 -31.53 27.62
CA SER A 219 -7.91 -32.74 27.17
C SER A 219 -7.16 -34.05 27.37
N ARG A 220 -5.86 -33.99 27.66
CA ARG A 220 -4.98 -35.17 27.82
C ARG A 220 -4.60 -35.48 29.26
N ASN A 221 -4.84 -34.52 30.16
CA ASN A 221 -4.74 -34.71 31.61
C ASN A 221 -6.11 -35.09 32.16
#